data_AF-A0A371AQT5-F1
#
_entry.id   AF-A0A371AQT5-F1
#
_cell.length_a   1.000
_cell.length_b   1.000
_cell.length_c   1.000
_cell.angle_alpha   90.00
_cell.angle_beta   90.00
_cell.angle_gamma   90.00
#
_symmetry.space_group_name_H-M   'P 1'
#
loop_
_entity.id
_entity.type
_entity.pdbx_description
1 polymer ?
#
loop_
_entity_poly.entity_id
_entity_poly.type
_entity_poly.pdbx_seq_one_letter_code
_entity_poly.pdbx_strand_id
1 'polypeptide(L)'
;MAIQNRRGLKANFNANKMLPGEFAFCTDTGEVFYCYSAGNVKRLTTVEGVQTLLSSSQEAYTALQQLIADLQEQTVLTGILADIDALQNGKLDKTGDSKDNTVTFAEASTDTNIASGETHTTLFGKLLKNIKTLRSLIGTLANLTTTEKSNLVGAINEIAGQYGKKIDINNSGYEQNTRGLRTVTNANINEVAHTGDYYCVGCTNRPVEVNGILEVKAQDYDTIWQVYTPYTSEIIYTRKKVPGSGWLAWKKITPVAL
;
A
#
# COMPACT_ATOMS: atom_id res chain seq x y z
N MET A 1 90.12 -75.73 3.82
CA MET A 1 89.86 -74.30 3.51
C MET A 1 89.37 -73.65 4.79
N ALA A 2 90.03 -72.60 5.28
CA ALA A 2 89.58 -71.91 6.50
C ALA A 2 88.51 -70.86 6.12
N ILE A 3 87.42 -70.80 6.88
CA ILE A 3 86.40 -69.76 6.72
C ILE A 3 87.06 -68.42 7.00
N GLN A 4 87.00 -67.49 6.04
CA GLN A 4 87.58 -66.15 6.17
C GLN A 4 86.50 -65.12 6.47
N ASN A 5 86.75 -64.28 7.48
CA ASN A 5 85.87 -63.19 7.88
C ASN A 5 86.58 -61.86 7.62
N ARG A 6 85.96 -60.95 6.87
CA ARG A 6 86.49 -59.61 6.61
C ARG A 6 86.07 -58.67 7.72
N ARG A 7 86.98 -57.79 8.14
CA ARG A 7 86.76 -56.79 9.19
C ARG A 7 87.32 -55.46 8.76
N GLY A 8 86.62 -54.37 9.05
CA GLY A 8 87.08 -53.01 8.72
C GLY A 8 85.96 -51.98 8.82
N LEU A 9 86.24 -50.75 8.39
CA LEU A 9 85.26 -49.67 8.37
C LEU A 9 84.20 -49.89 7.28
N LYS A 10 82.97 -49.44 7.51
CA LYS A 10 81.87 -49.49 6.55
C LYS A 10 82.21 -48.81 5.23
N ALA A 11 82.93 -47.70 5.27
CA ALA A 11 83.35 -46.97 4.07
C ALA A 11 84.27 -47.80 3.15
N ASN A 12 84.98 -48.79 3.69
CA ASN A 12 85.88 -49.66 2.95
C ASN A 12 85.21 -50.97 2.50
N PHE A 13 83.95 -51.18 2.86
CA PHE A 13 83.19 -52.36 2.46
C PHE A 13 82.89 -52.34 0.95
N ASN A 14 83.29 -53.40 0.25
CA ASN A 14 83.03 -53.55 -1.19
C ASN A 14 82.49 -54.97 -1.48
N ALA A 15 81.19 -55.05 -1.79
CA ALA A 15 80.49 -56.30 -2.05
C ALA A 15 81.10 -57.10 -3.21
N ASN A 16 81.61 -56.43 -4.25
CA ASN A 16 82.18 -57.08 -5.44
C ASN A 16 83.52 -57.78 -5.16
N LYS A 17 84.18 -57.45 -4.05
CA LYS A 17 85.44 -58.09 -3.64
C LYS A 17 85.23 -59.26 -2.69
N MET A 18 84.00 -59.53 -2.27
CA MET A 18 83.68 -60.64 -1.36
C MET A 18 83.52 -61.95 -2.11
N LEU A 19 83.93 -63.04 -1.46
CA LEU A 19 83.71 -64.40 -1.96
C LEU A 19 82.44 -64.99 -1.34
N PRO A 20 81.72 -65.89 -2.05
CA PRO A 20 80.56 -66.58 -1.51
C PRO A 20 80.91 -67.31 -0.21
N GLY A 21 80.07 -67.16 0.82
CA GLY A 21 80.27 -67.73 2.15
C GLY A 21 81.02 -66.83 3.13
N GLU A 22 81.57 -65.69 2.68
CA GLU A 22 82.26 -64.74 3.57
C GLU A 22 81.28 -63.85 4.34
N PHE A 23 81.68 -63.52 5.57
CA PHE A 23 81.07 -62.45 6.35
C PHE A 23 81.97 -61.22 6.35
N ALA A 24 81.35 -60.04 6.28
CA ALA A 24 82.01 -58.77 6.53
C ALA A 24 81.42 -58.11 7.77
N PHE A 25 82.30 -57.77 8.70
CA PHE A 25 81.97 -57.10 9.95
C PHE A 25 82.47 -55.65 9.88
N CYS A 26 81.54 -54.70 9.81
CA CYS A 26 81.85 -53.28 9.85
C CYS A 26 82.07 -52.85 11.30
N THR A 27 83.32 -52.57 11.69
CA THR A 27 83.71 -52.36 13.09
C THR A 27 83.30 -50.98 13.64
N ASP A 28 82.99 -50.04 12.75
CA ASP A 28 82.53 -48.67 13.06
C ASP A 28 81.01 -48.57 13.22
N THR A 29 80.23 -49.29 12.40
CA THR A 29 78.77 -49.23 12.41
C THR A 29 78.10 -50.43 13.08
N GLY A 30 78.85 -51.51 13.33
CA GLY A 30 78.31 -52.78 13.83
C GLY A 30 77.50 -53.57 12.80
N GLU A 31 77.41 -53.08 11.55
CA GLU A 31 76.68 -53.78 10.49
C GLU A 31 77.42 -55.06 10.06
N VAL A 32 76.67 -56.12 9.77
CA VAL A 32 77.20 -57.40 9.29
C VAL A 32 76.60 -57.71 7.92
N PHE A 33 77.45 -58.15 6.99
CA PHE A 33 77.05 -58.55 5.65
C PHE A 33 77.46 -59.99 5.38
N TYR A 34 76.54 -60.78 4.82
CA TYR A 34 76.80 -62.13 4.34
C TYR A 34 76.79 -62.16 2.81
N CYS A 35 77.88 -62.64 2.21
CA CYS A 35 77.98 -62.81 0.76
C CYS A 35 77.45 -64.19 0.34
N TYR A 36 76.35 -64.22 -0.41
CA TYR A 36 75.74 -65.50 -0.85
C TYR A 36 76.11 -65.86 -2.29
N SER A 37 76.58 -64.89 -3.09
CA SER A 37 77.22 -65.09 -4.39
C SER A 37 78.12 -63.89 -4.72
N ALA A 38 79.03 -64.00 -5.68
CA ALA A 38 79.97 -62.93 -6.01
C ALA A 38 79.23 -61.60 -6.26
N GLY A 39 79.60 -60.54 -5.53
CA GLY A 39 78.97 -59.23 -5.59
C GLY A 39 77.62 -59.08 -4.87
N ASN A 40 77.01 -60.17 -4.41
CA ASN A 40 75.67 -60.17 -3.82
C ASN A 40 75.73 -60.46 -2.31
N VAL A 41 75.39 -59.44 -1.53
CA VAL A 41 75.46 -59.47 -0.07
C VAL A 41 74.09 -59.20 0.55
N LYS A 42 73.80 -59.84 1.69
CA LYS A 42 72.64 -59.52 2.53
C LYS A 42 73.11 -58.86 3.81
N ARG A 43 72.45 -57.77 4.21
CA ARG A 43 72.64 -57.18 5.54
C ARG A 43 71.95 -58.05 6.57
N LEU A 44 72.68 -58.40 7.61
CA LEU A 44 72.16 -59.08 8.78
C LEU A 44 71.96 -58.03 9.87
N THR A 45 70.88 -58.20 10.63
CA THR A 45 70.58 -57.38 11.80
C THR A 45 70.33 -58.32 12.97
N THR A 46 70.50 -57.82 14.20
CA THR A 46 70.21 -58.62 15.39
C THR A 46 68.71 -58.64 15.64
N VAL A 47 68.25 -59.61 16.44
CA VAL A 47 66.83 -59.74 16.80
C VAL A 47 66.34 -58.48 17.51
N GLU A 48 67.18 -57.85 18.34
CA GLU A 48 66.91 -56.61 19.05
C GLU A 48 66.73 -55.42 18.09
N GLY A 49 67.52 -55.37 17.02
CA GLY A 49 67.38 -54.36 15.96
C GLY A 49 66.06 -54.50 15.21
N VAL A 50 65.63 -55.73 14.90
CA VAL A 50 64.31 -56.00 14.31
C VAL A 50 63.19 -55.61 15.28
N GLN A 51 63.34 -55.93 16.55
CA GLN A 51 62.35 -55.63 17.58
C GLN A 51 62.17 -54.12 17.78
N THR A 52 63.26 -53.35 17.69
CA THR A 52 63.22 -51.88 17.75
C THR A 52 62.45 -51.29 16.57
N LEU A 53 62.66 -51.82 15.36
CA LEU A 53 61.94 -51.40 14.16
C LEU A 53 60.45 -51.77 14.22
N LEU A 54 60.11 -52.93 14.80
CA LEU A 54 58.72 -53.33 15.01
C LEU A 54 58.03 -52.44 16.05
N SER A 55 58.70 -52.14 17.17
CA SER A 55 58.14 -51.32 18.24
C SER A 55 57.89 -49.86 17.81
N SER A 56 58.78 -49.25 17.03
CA SER A 56 58.56 -47.89 16.51
C SER A 56 57.39 -47.81 15.52
N SER A 57 57.06 -48.92 14.83
CA SER A 57 55.88 -48.99 13.96
C SER A 57 54.56 -49.11 14.74
N GLN A 58 54.58 -49.63 15.97
CA GLN A 58 53.39 -49.79 16.79
C GLN A 58 52.83 -48.44 17.27
N GLU A 59 53.70 -47.51 17.65
CA GLU A 59 53.30 -46.15 18.06
C GLU A 59 52.66 -45.40 16.89
N ALA A 60 53.28 -45.44 15.71
CA ALA A 60 52.74 -44.83 14.50
C ALA A 60 51.39 -45.45 14.09
N TYR A 61 51.26 -46.77 14.21
CA TYR A 61 50.00 -47.47 13.94
C TYR A 61 48.89 -47.05 14.92
N THR A 62 49.22 -46.93 16.21
CA THR A 62 48.27 -46.52 17.25
C THR A 62 47.81 -45.08 17.05
N ALA A 63 48.73 -44.17 16.71
CA ALA A 63 48.39 -42.79 16.37
C ALA A 63 47.49 -42.68 15.13
N LEU A 64 47.73 -43.52 14.11
CA LEU A 64 46.88 -43.58 12.92
C LEU A 64 45.48 -44.11 13.25
N GLN A 65 45.37 -45.15 14.09
CA GLN A 65 44.08 -45.68 14.54
C GLN A 65 43.27 -44.63 15.32
N GLN A 66 43.93 -43.88 16.21
CA GLN A 66 43.27 -42.80 16.95
C GLN A 66 42.79 -41.68 16.01
N LEU A 67 43.61 -41.27 15.05
CA LEU A 67 43.21 -40.29 14.04
C LEU A 67 42.00 -40.75 13.22
N ILE A 68 41.96 -42.03 12.84
CA ILE A 68 40.83 -42.62 12.10
C ILE A 68 39.57 -42.60 12.98
N ALA A 69 39.68 -42.95 14.27
CA ALA A 69 38.57 -42.90 15.21
C ALA A 69 38.04 -41.46 15.38
N ASP A 70 38.93 -40.48 15.57
CA ASP A 70 38.57 -39.08 15.73
C ASP A 70 37.89 -38.50 14.46
N LEU A 71 38.34 -38.92 13.27
CA LEU A 71 37.73 -38.54 12.00
C LEU A 71 36.36 -39.20 11.77
N GLN A 72 36.17 -40.43 12.26
CA GLN A 72 34.88 -41.14 12.21
C GLN A 72 33.86 -40.57 13.21
N GLU A 73 34.33 -40.02 14.34
CA GLU A 73 33.54 -39.34 15.38
C GLU A 73 33.08 -37.92 15.00
N GLN A 74 33.13 -37.52 13.71
CA GLN A 74 32.66 -36.22 13.17
C GLN A 74 31.13 -35.95 13.28
N THR A 75 30.53 -36.37 14.39
CA THR A 75 29.17 -36.05 14.85
C THR A 75 28.91 -34.54 14.92
N VAL A 76 29.94 -33.74 15.24
CA VAL A 76 29.85 -32.28 15.30
C VAL A 76 29.60 -31.67 13.92
N LEU A 77 30.32 -32.12 12.89
CA LEU A 77 30.17 -31.60 11.53
C LEU A 77 28.80 -31.96 10.95
N THR A 78 28.35 -33.19 11.19
CA THR A 78 27.02 -33.66 10.75
C THR A 78 25.89 -32.92 11.48
N GLY A 79 26.03 -32.64 12.78
CA GLY A 79 25.10 -31.81 13.54
C GLY A 79 25.04 -30.37 13.01
N ILE A 80 26.20 -29.74 12.78
CA ILE A 80 26.26 -28.36 12.22
C ILE A 80 25.58 -28.29 10.85
N LEU A 81 25.78 -29.29 9.99
CA LEU A 81 25.14 -29.33 8.68
C LEU A 81 23.61 -29.46 8.78
N ALA A 82 23.13 -30.28 9.72
CA ALA A 82 21.69 -30.42 9.98
C ALA A 82 21.09 -29.10 10.52
N ASP A 83 21.78 -28.42 11.43
CA ASP A 83 21.35 -27.13 11.96
C ASP A 83 21.31 -26.04 10.87
N ILE A 84 22.30 -26.00 9.98
CA ILE A 84 22.33 -25.07 8.85
C ILE A 84 21.16 -25.34 7.90
N ASP A 85 20.88 -26.61 7.57
CA ASP A 85 19.78 -26.99 6.69
C ASP A 85 18.42 -26.61 7.30
N ALA A 86 18.23 -26.86 8.60
CA ALA A 86 17.04 -26.44 9.33
C ALA A 86 16.88 -24.91 9.35
N LEU A 87 17.96 -24.16 9.59
CA LEU A 87 17.95 -22.69 9.56
C LEU A 87 17.67 -22.14 8.15
N GLN A 88 18.17 -22.79 7.10
CA GLN A 88 17.87 -22.39 5.73
C GLN A 88 16.41 -22.66 5.38
N ASN A 89 15.88 -23.82 5.76
CA ASN A 89 14.49 -24.20 5.50
C ASN A 89 13.47 -23.39 6.32
N GLY A 90 13.85 -22.88 7.50
CA GLY A 90 12.98 -22.08 8.38
C GLY A 90 13.07 -20.56 8.14
N LYS A 91 13.96 -20.09 7.27
CA LYS A 91 14.18 -18.65 7.05
C LYS A 91 13.25 -18.11 5.95
N LEU A 92 12.74 -16.90 6.16
CA LEU A 92 12.19 -16.08 5.09
C LEU A 92 13.34 -15.62 4.17
N ASP A 93 13.47 -16.21 2.98
CA ASP A 93 14.53 -15.85 2.01
C ASP A 93 14.25 -14.49 1.31
N LYS A 94 15.17 -14.04 0.44
CA LYS A 94 15.03 -12.74 -0.27
C LYS A 94 13.93 -12.75 -1.36
N THR A 95 13.47 -13.93 -1.73
CA THR A 95 12.28 -14.20 -2.56
C THR A 95 11.06 -14.58 -1.70
N GLY A 96 11.19 -14.45 -0.37
CA GLY A 96 10.42 -15.15 0.66
C GLY A 96 9.01 -14.63 0.76
N ASP A 97 8.11 -15.36 0.09
CA ASP A 97 6.68 -15.18 0.25
C ASP A 97 6.29 -15.52 1.69
N SER A 98 5.76 -14.53 2.40
CA SER A 98 5.35 -14.61 3.80
C SER A 98 3.84 -14.88 3.94
N LYS A 99 3.15 -15.33 2.87
CA LYS A 99 1.68 -15.50 2.83
C LYS A 99 1.09 -16.33 3.98
N ASP A 100 1.83 -17.30 4.50
CA ASP A 100 1.36 -18.21 5.56
C ASP A 100 1.88 -17.82 6.96
N ASN A 101 2.75 -16.80 7.08
CA ASN A 101 3.21 -16.33 8.38
C ASN A 101 2.13 -15.47 9.06
N THR A 102 1.70 -15.91 10.24
CA THR A 102 0.72 -15.18 11.04
C THR A 102 1.41 -14.48 12.21
N VAL A 103 1.20 -13.17 12.34
CA VAL A 103 1.57 -12.42 13.55
C VAL A 103 0.33 -12.25 14.42
N THR A 104 0.44 -12.59 15.71
CA THR A 104 -0.59 -12.25 16.69
C THR A 104 -0.38 -10.80 17.13
N PHE A 105 -1.43 -9.98 17.08
CA PHE A 105 -1.39 -8.59 17.54
C PHE A 105 -2.72 -8.16 18.15
N ALA A 106 -2.67 -7.14 19.00
CA ALA A 106 -3.82 -6.48 19.60
C ALA A 106 -3.88 -5.02 19.13
N GLU A 107 -5.08 -4.43 19.13
CA GLU A 107 -5.24 -2.99 18.85
C GLU A 107 -4.44 -2.16 19.87
N ALA A 108 -3.71 -1.15 19.40
CA ALA A 108 -3.05 -0.21 20.28
C ALA A 108 -4.06 0.66 21.04
N SER A 109 -3.75 1.01 22.30
CA SER A 109 -4.64 1.82 23.14
C SER A 109 -4.83 3.25 22.62
N THR A 110 -3.81 3.81 21.94
CA THR A 110 -3.80 5.19 21.45
C THR A 110 -3.40 5.27 19.98
N ASP A 111 -3.97 6.24 19.26
CA ASP A 111 -3.60 6.53 17.88
C ASP A 111 -2.29 7.33 17.88
N THR A 112 -1.19 6.65 17.60
CA THR A 112 0.16 7.20 17.61
C THR A 112 0.91 6.72 16.39
N ASN A 113 1.85 7.56 15.92
CA ASN A 113 2.67 7.21 14.77
C ASN A 113 3.54 5.98 15.06
N ILE A 114 3.85 5.26 13.99
CA ILE A 114 4.85 4.20 14.00
C ILE A 114 6.23 4.80 14.29
N ALA A 115 7.05 4.07 15.05
CA ALA A 115 8.43 4.46 15.34
C ALA A 115 9.39 3.34 14.92
N SER A 116 10.61 3.72 14.52
CA SER A 116 11.65 2.75 14.20
C SER A 116 12.05 1.93 15.42
N GLY A 117 12.30 0.64 15.23
CA GLY A 117 12.67 -0.29 16.29
C GLY A 117 11.49 -0.93 17.03
N GLU A 118 10.25 -0.60 16.68
CA GLU A 118 9.08 -1.27 17.23
C GLU A 118 8.93 -2.71 16.71
N THR A 119 8.39 -3.59 17.54
CA THR A 119 8.08 -4.96 17.11
C THR A 119 6.98 -4.96 16.05
N HIS A 120 6.93 -5.97 15.18
CA HIS A 120 5.83 -6.13 14.21
C HIS A 120 4.46 -6.17 14.89
N THR A 121 4.35 -6.80 16.06
CA THR A 121 3.12 -6.82 16.87
C THR A 121 2.66 -5.40 17.23
N THR A 122 3.58 -4.53 17.66
CA THR A 122 3.29 -3.12 17.97
C THR A 122 2.88 -2.34 16.72
N LEU A 123 3.62 -2.50 15.62
CA LEU A 123 3.34 -1.86 14.33
C LEU A 123 1.95 -2.21 13.82
N PHE A 124 1.60 -3.50 13.78
CA PHE A 124 0.26 -3.94 13.36
C PHE A 124 -0.85 -3.46 14.31
N GLY A 125 -0.59 -3.43 15.61
CA GLY A 125 -1.53 -2.87 16.59
C GLY A 125 -1.82 -1.38 16.37
N LYS A 126 -0.80 -0.58 16.07
CA LYS A 126 -0.95 0.85 15.73
C LYS A 126 -1.64 1.06 14.39
N LEU A 127 -1.30 0.28 13.36
CA LEU A 127 -1.98 0.33 12.06
C LEU A 127 -3.47 0.01 12.20
N LEU A 128 -3.82 -1.03 12.96
CA LEU A 128 -5.22 -1.35 13.27
C LEU A 128 -5.91 -0.16 13.96
N LYS A 129 -5.25 0.46 14.96
CA LYS A 129 -5.80 1.63 15.65
C LYS A 129 -6.05 2.79 14.70
N ASN A 130 -5.05 3.14 13.88
CA ASN A 130 -5.12 4.26 12.95
C ASN A 130 -6.23 4.07 11.90
N ILE A 131 -6.35 2.86 11.32
CA ILE A 131 -7.43 2.53 10.37
C ILE A 131 -8.80 2.63 11.04
N LYS A 132 -8.95 2.16 12.29
CA LYS A 132 -10.21 2.30 13.04
C LYS A 132 -10.54 3.76 13.31
N THR A 133 -9.57 4.58 13.71
CA THR A 133 -9.77 6.03 13.91
C THR A 133 -10.20 6.69 12.60
N LEU A 134 -9.48 6.43 11.50
CA LEU A 134 -9.82 6.97 10.17
C LEU A 134 -11.25 6.62 9.78
N ARG A 135 -11.63 5.33 9.88
CA ARG A 135 -12.99 4.85 9.58
C ARG A 135 -14.06 5.50 10.46
N SER A 136 -13.74 5.77 11.72
CA SER A 136 -14.65 6.47 12.64
C SER A 136 -14.85 7.93 12.20
N LEU A 137 -13.77 8.65 11.88
CA LEU A 137 -13.82 10.05 11.49
C LEU A 137 -14.53 10.30 10.15
N ILE A 138 -14.34 9.41 9.17
CA ILE A 138 -15.04 9.52 7.87
C ILE A 138 -16.52 9.11 7.96
N GLY A 139 -16.92 8.39 9.00
CA GLY A 139 -18.29 7.88 9.17
C GLY A 139 -18.63 6.71 8.25
N THR A 140 -19.93 6.44 8.10
CA THR A 140 -20.45 5.34 7.25
C THR A 140 -21.17 5.88 6.02
N LEU A 141 -21.18 5.08 4.95
CA LEU A 141 -21.88 5.43 3.72
C LEU A 141 -23.40 5.64 3.93
N ALA A 142 -23.97 4.91 4.88
CA ALA A 142 -25.39 5.03 5.24
C ALA A 142 -25.74 6.42 5.80
N ASN A 143 -24.80 7.07 6.48
CA ASN A 143 -25.00 8.40 7.06
C ASN A 143 -24.91 9.52 6.03
N LEU A 144 -24.41 9.24 4.82
CA LEU A 144 -24.29 10.24 3.78
C LEU A 144 -25.67 10.53 3.17
N THR A 145 -26.07 11.79 3.14
CA THR A 145 -27.39 12.24 2.66
C THR A 145 -27.41 12.63 1.19
N THR A 146 -26.24 12.63 0.52
CA THR A 146 -26.13 12.83 -0.93
C THR A 146 -26.75 11.66 -1.70
N THR A 147 -27.14 11.92 -2.94
CA THR A 147 -27.62 10.90 -3.87
C THR A 147 -26.47 10.05 -4.39
N GLU A 148 -25.37 10.68 -4.77
CA GLU A 148 -24.12 10.07 -5.20
C GLU A 148 -23.34 9.54 -3.98
N LYS A 149 -23.15 8.22 -3.96
CA LYS A 149 -22.47 7.50 -2.86
C LYS A 149 -21.31 6.62 -3.34
N SER A 150 -20.96 6.69 -4.63
CA SER A 150 -19.92 5.84 -5.22
C SER A 150 -18.52 6.15 -4.69
N ASN A 151 -18.24 7.41 -4.35
CA ASN A 151 -17.00 7.85 -3.70
C ASN A 151 -17.18 9.26 -3.07
N LEU A 152 -16.24 9.68 -2.23
CA LEU A 152 -16.27 10.99 -1.56
C LEU A 152 -16.28 12.18 -2.54
N VAL A 153 -15.56 12.07 -3.66
CA VAL A 153 -15.47 13.15 -4.67
C VAL A 153 -16.83 13.37 -5.34
N GLY A 154 -17.55 12.30 -5.67
CA GLY A 154 -18.89 12.35 -6.23
C GLY A 154 -19.88 13.04 -5.29
N ALA A 155 -19.89 12.62 -4.02
CA ALA A 155 -20.73 13.24 -3.00
C ALA A 155 -20.43 14.73 -2.80
N ILE A 156 -19.15 15.11 -2.76
CA ILE A 156 -18.72 16.52 -2.65
C ILE A 156 -19.14 17.31 -3.89
N ASN A 157 -18.94 16.74 -5.09
CA ASN A 157 -19.32 17.40 -6.34
C ASN A 157 -20.84 17.57 -6.47
N GLU A 158 -21.65 16.65 -5.92
CA GLU A 158 -23.11 16.84 -5.84
C GLU A 158 -23.45 18.05 -4.97
N ILE A 159 -22.88 18.15 -3.76
CA ILE A 159 -23.09 19.29 -2.86
C ILE A 159 -22.62 20.58 -3.55
N ALA A 160 -21.43 20.57 -4.15
CA ALA A 160 -20.90 21.71 -4.90
C ALA A 160 -21.78 22.06 -6.11
N GLY A 161 -22.44 21.10 -6.75
CA GLY A 161 -23.41 21.36 -7.82
C GLY A 161 -24.73 21.97 -7.31
N GLN A 162 -25.20 21.56 -6.13
CA GLN A 162 -26.42 22.08 -5.51
C GLN A 162 -26.24 23.50 -4.96
N TYR A 163 -25.11 23.77 -4.29
CA TYR A 163 -24.83 25.07 -3.64
C TYR A 163 -23.92 25.99 -4.47
N GLY A 164 -23.11 25.43 -5.38
CA GLY A 164 -22.21 26.16 -6.29
C GLY A 164 -22.87 26.56 -7.60
N LYS A 165 -24.10 26.07 -7.88
CA LYS A 165 -25.07 26.92 -8.55
C LYS A 165 -25.30 28.11 -7.63
N LYS A 166 -24.52 29.18 -7.83
CA LYS A 166 -24.98 30.53 -7.53
C LYS A 166 -26.44 30.54 -7.92
N ILE A 167 -27.32 31.07 -7.06
CA ILE A 167 -28.68 31.36 -7.48
C ILE A 167 -28.53 32.07 -8.82
N ASP A 168 -28.80 31.38 -9.92
CA ASP A 168 -28.92 32.01 -11.21
C ASP A 168 -30.27 32.68 -11.07
N ILE A 169 -30.25 33.87 -10.45
CA ILE A 169 -31.42 34.72 -10.29
C ILE A 169 -31.96 35.13 -11.67
N ASN A 170 -31.25 34.76 -12.74
CA ASN A 170 -31.61 34.95 -14.13
C ASN A 170 -32.17 33.67 -14.80
N ASN A 171 -32.15 32.50 -14.13
CA ASN A 171 -32.53 31.20 -14.74
C ASN A 171 -33.61 30.42 -13.95
N SER A 172 -33.98 30.84 -12.74
CA SER A 172 -35.34 30.58 -12.29
C SER A 172 -36.24 31.58 -13.02
N GLY A 173 -37.27 31.14 -13.74
CA GLY A 173 -38.27 31.99 -14.40
C GLY A 173 -39.06 32.94 -13.47
N TYR A 174 -38.53 33.25 -12.29
CA TYR A 174 -38.85 34.41 -11.48
C TYR A 174 -37.90 35.53 -11.87
N GLU A 175 -38.38 36.41 -12.76
CA GLU A 175 -37.73 37.69 -13.00
C GLU A 175 -37.47 38.38 -11.66
N GLN A 176 -36.22 38.78 -11.46
CA GLN A 176 -35.77 39.66 -10.40
C GLN A 176 -36.73 40.84 -10.25
N ASN A 177 -37.66 40.72 -9.33
CA ASN A 177 -38.54 41.82 -9.01
C ASN A 177 -38.14 42.39 -7.68
N THR A 178 -37.19 43.31 -7.77
CA THR A 178 -36.83 44.22 -6.70
C THR A 178 -37.98 45.11 -6.25
N ARG A 179 -39.24 44.91 -6.68
CA ARG A 179 -40.49 45.42 -6.07
C ARG A 179 -41.80 44.91 -6.74
N GLY A 180 -42.16 43.62 -6.65
CA GLY A 180 -43.53 43.10 -6.90
C GLY A 180 -44.29 43.40 -8.23
N LEU A 181 -43.78 44.24 -9.14
CA LEU A 181 -44.35 44.64 -10.44
C LEU A 181 -44.08 43.63 -11.57
N ARG A 182 -45.05 42.79 -11.94
CA ARG A 182 -44.91 41.74 -12.96
C ARG A 182 -45.10 42.26 -14.38
N THR A 183 -44.38 41.78 -15.39
CA THR A 183 -44.60 42.23 -16.78
C THR A 183 -45.71 41.44 -17.49
N VAL A 184 -46.60 42.12 -18.21
CA VAL A 184 -47.65 41.54 -19.07
C VAL A 184 -47.51 42.13 -20.47
N THR A 185 -47.20 41.29 -21.46
CA THR A 185 -46.91 41.73 -22.83
C THR A 185 -47.91 41.14 -23.82
N ASN A 186 -48.49 41.98 -24.67
CA ASN A 186 -49.42 41.60 -25.76
C ASN A 186 -50.60 40.72 -25.33
N ALA A 187 -50.98 40.76 -24.05
CA ALA A 187 -52.04 39.93 -23.49
C ALA A 187 -53.35 40.69 -23.32
N ASN A 188 -54.45 39.96 -23.13
CA ASN A 188 -55.73 40.54 -22.76
C ASN A 188 -55.79 40.79 -21.25
N ILE A 189 -55.89 42.05 -20.81
CA ILE A 189 -55.89 42.36 -19.37
C ILE A 189 -57.15 41.90 -18.63
N ASN A 190 -58.19 41.45 -19.33
CA ASN A 190 -59.35 40.78 -18.71
C ASN A 190 -58.97 39.43 -18.08
N GLU A 191 -57.88 38.81 -18.53
CA GLU A 191 -57.40 37.50 -18.07
C GLU A 191 -56.41 37.63 -16.89
N VAL A 192 -55.96 38.86 -16.59
CA VAL A 192 -55.08 39.14 -15.44
C VAL A 192 -55.95 39.19 -14.17
N ALA A 193 -56.16 38.01 -13.58
CA ALA A 193 -57.08 37.81 -12.46
C ALA A 193 -56.41 37.70 -11.07
N HIS A 194 -55.08 37.69 -11.00
CA HIS A 194 -54.37 37.60 -9.72
C HIS A 194 -54.04 38.97 -9.14
N THR A 195 -54.19 39.12 -7.83
CA THR A 195 -53.84 40.35 -7.13
C THR A 195 -52.36 40.70 -7.30
N GLY A 196 -52.09 41.95 -7.67
CA GLY A 196 -50.75 42.55 -7.71
C GLY A 196 -50.62 43.62 -8.79
N ASP A 197 -49.40 44.09 -8.97
CA ASP A 197 -49.10 45.19 -9.87
C ASP A 197 -48.43 44.64 -11.12
N TYR A 198 -48.81 45.17 -12.27
CA TYR A 198 -48.34 44.69 -13.56
C TYR A 198 -47.90 45.83 -14.47
N TYR A 199 -46.76 45.67 -15.13
CA TYR A 199 -46.37 46.52 -16.24
C TYR A 199 -46.96 45.98 -17.54
N CYS A 200 -47.91 46.71 -18.13
CA CYS A 200 -48.63 46.28 -19.32
C CYS A 200 -48.08 46.93 -20.59
N VAL A 201 -47.58 46.08 -21.49
CA VAL A 201 -46.97 46.46 -22.78
C VAL A 201 -47.79 45.86 -23.93
N GLY A 202 -48.36 46.69 -24.79
CA GLY A 202 -49.09 46.20 -25.97
C GLY A 202 -50.37 45.39 -25.67
N CYS A 203 -50.89 45.43 -24.44
CA CYS A 203 -52.05 44.63 -24.05
C CYS A 203 -53.35 45.06 -24.75
N THR A 204 -54.37 44.21 -24.71
CA THR A 204 -55.75 44.53 -25.17
C THR A 204 -56.69 44.74 -23.99
N ASN A 205 -57.88 45.30 -24.23
CA ASN A 205 -58.87 45.72 -23.21
C ASN A 205 -58.40 46.78 -22.20
N ARG A 206 -57.33 47.50 -22.55
CA ARG A 206 -56.89 48.71 -21.87
C ARG A 206 -57.89 49.85 -22.07
N PRO A 207 -58.00 50.81 -21.14
CA PRO A 207 -58.83 51.99 -21.32
C PRO A 207 -58.30 52.96 -22.39
N VAL A 208 -57.00 52.86 -22.72
CA VAL A 208 -56.31 53.69 -23.71
C VAL A 208 -55.15 52.88 -24.33
N GLU A 209 -54.81 53.14 -25.59
CA GLU A 209 -53.73 52.45 -26.33
C GLU A 209 -52.33 52.95 -25.96
N VAL A 210 -52.06 53.09 -24.66
CA VAL A 210 -50.76 53.52 -24.12
C VAL A 210 -50.32 52.50 -23.07
N ASN A 211 -49.03 52.15 -23.06
CA ASN A 211 -48.46 51.28 -22.03
C ASN A 211 -48.54 51.93 -20.65
N GLY A 212 -48.66 51.12 -19.60
CA GLY A 212 -48.89 51.64 -18.27
C GLY A 212 -48.88 50.56 -17.20
N ILE A 213 -49.19 50.99 -15.98
CA ILE A 213 -49.30 50.10 -14.83
C ILE A 213 -50.75 49.65 -14.69
N LEU A 214 -50.94 48.34 -14.58
CA LEU A 214 -52.20 47.71 -14.20
C LEU A 214 -52.07 47.20 -12.77
N GLU A 215 -52.83 47.78 -11.86
CA GLU A 215 -53.01 47.23 -10.52
C GLU A 215 -54.28 46.38 -10.50
N VAL A 216 -54.16 45.15 -10.01
CA VAL A 216 -55.27 44.21 -9.89
C VAL A 216 -55.47 43.88 -8.41
N LYS A 217 -56.71 43.99 -7.93
CA LYS A 217 -57.15 43.43 -6.65
C LYS A 217 -58.26 42.44 -6.95
N ALA A 218 -58.04 41.17 -6.69
CA ALA A 218 -59.06 40.13 -6.79
C ALA A 218 -59.52 39.75 -5.38
N GLN A 219 -60.83 39.83 -5.13
CA GLN A 219 -61.43 39.23 -3.93
C GLN A 219 -61.68 37.73 -4.17
N ASP A 220 -62.10 37.38 -5.38
CA ASP A 220 -62.31 36.02 -5.87
C ASP A 220 -62.17 35.99 -7.41
N TYR A 221 -62.48 34.85 -8.05
CA TYR A 221 -62.33 34.66 -9.50
C TYR A 221 -63.30 35.50 -10.36
N ASP A 222 -64.36 36.07 -9.79
CA ASP A 222 -65.40 36.80 -10.51
C ASP A 222 -65.65 38.23 -9.98
N THR A 223 -65.01 38.59 -8.86
CA THR A 223 -65.01 39.92 -8.26
C THR A 223 -63.59 40.49 -8.25
N ILE A 224 -63.29 41.33 -9.26
CA ILE A 224 -61.93 41.85 -9.50
C ILE A 224 -61.98 43.35 -9.76
N TRP A 225 -61.11 44.11 -9.11
CA TRP A 225 -60.90 45.52 -9.37
C TRP A 225 -59.61 45.70 -10.15
N GLN A 226 -59.67 46.59 -11.13
CA GLN A 226 -58.49 47.01 -11.87
C GLN A 226 -58.37 48.52 -11.84
N VAL A 227 -57.14 48.99 -11.64
CA VAL A 227 -56.73 50.38 -11.83
C VAL A 227 -55.66 50.40 -12.90
N TYR A 228 -55.81 51.29 -13.88
CA TYR A 228 -54.85 51.45 -14.96
C TYR A 228 -54.32 52.87 -14.98
N THR A 229 -53.00 52.99 -14.85
CA THR A 229 -52.26 54.25 -14.88
C THR A 229 -51.39 54.28 -16.13
N PRO A 230 -51.82 54.95 -17.21
CA PRO A 230 -51.02 55.09 -18.43
C PRO A 230 -49.79 55.96 -18.16
N TYR A 231 -48.64 55.67 -18.78
CA TYR A 231 -47.41 56.42 -18.50
C TYR A 231 -47.41 57.87 -18.96
N THR A 232 -48.14 58.18 -20.04
CA THR A 232 -48.13 59.51 -20.66
C THR A 232 -49.39 60.32 -20.36
N SER A 233 -50.26 59.82 -19.47
CA SER A 233 -51.52 60.47 -19.13
C SER A 233 -51.65 60.63 -17.62
N GLU A 234 -52.08 61.82 -17.20
CA GLU A 234 -52.43 62.11 -15.80
C GLU A 234 -53.80 61.51 -15.41
N ILE A 235 -54.52 60.90 -16.36
CA ILE A 235 -55.83 60.28 -16.11
C ILE A 235 -55.62 58.83 -15.67
N ILE A 236 -56.08 58.52 -14.46
CA ILE A 236 -56.14 57.15 -13.94
C ILE A 236 -57.51 56.56 -14.30
N TYR A 237 -57.55 55.27 -14.61
CA TYR A 237 -58.79 54.58 -14.94
C TYR A 237 -59.05 53.48 -13.92
N THR A 238 -60.32 53.23 -13.62
CA THR A 238 -60.72 52.06 -12.82
C THR A 238 -61.89 51.32 -13.45
N ARG A 239 -61.94 50.02 -13.23
CA ARG A 239 -63.12 49.19 -13.51
C ARG A 239 -63.22 48.05 -12.53
N LYS A 240 -64.37 47.38 -12.55
CA LYS A 240 -64.65 46.21 -11.74
C LYS A 240 -65.27 45.10 -12.58
N LYS A 241 -64.84 43.86 -12.36
CA LYS A 241 -65.55 42.65 -12.76
C LYS A 241 -66.57 42.30 -11.68
N VAL A 242 -67.82 42.11 -12.08
CA VAL A 242 -68.92 41.79 -11.17
C VAL A 242 -69.46 40.40 -11.50
N PRO A 243 -69.70 39.54 -10.49
CA PRO A 243 -70.23 38.22 -10.72
C PRO A 243 -71.50 38.22 -11.56
N GLY A 244 -71.54 37.36 -12.59
CA GLY A 244 -72.68 37.24 -13.52
C GLY A 244 -72.89 38.41 -14.49
N SER A 245 -72.20 39.54 -14.35
CA SER A 245 -72.27 40.70 -15.27
C SER A 245 -70.97 40.96 -16.05
N GLY A 246 -69.88 40.29 -15.68
CA GLY A 246 -68.58 40.42 -16.36
C GLY A 246 -67.87 41.74 -16.05
N TRP A 247 -67.00 42.18 -16.96
CA TRP A 247 -66.23 43.42 -16.82
C TRP A 247 -67.09 44.65 -17.12
N LEU A 248 -67.21 45.54 -16.13
CA LEU A 248 -67.80 46.86 -16.35
C LEU A 248 -66.85 47.72 -17.20
N ALA A 249 -67.43 48.72 -17.89
CA ALA A 249 -66.67 49.70 -18.65
C ALA A 249 -65.68 50.48 -17.75
N TRP A 250 -64.55 50.85 -18.33
CA TRP A 250 -63.56 51.70 -17.67
C TRP A 250 -64.14 53.08 -17.33
N LYS A 251 -63.92 53.53 -16.10
CA LYS A 251 -64.27 54.86 -15.62
C LYS A 251 -63.01 55.68 -15.41
N LYS A 252 -63.03 56.94 -15.84
CA LYS A 252 -61.95 57.90 -15.60
C LYS A 252 -62.01 58.39 -14.14
N ILE A 253 -60.86 58.43 -13.49
CA ILE A 253 -60.64 59.11 -12.22
C ILE A 253 -59.82 60.35 -12.54
N THR A 254 -60.43 61.52 -12.41
CA THR A 254 -59.72 62.79 -12.49
C THR A 254 -59.07 63.05 -11.14
N PRO A 255 -57.74 63.22 -11.05
CA PRO A 255 -57.11 63.67 -9.81
C PRO A 255 -57.71 65.02 -9.41
N VAL A 256 -58.17 65.14 -8.17
CA VAL A 256 -58.53 66.46 -7.63
C VAL A 256 -57.21 67.18 -7.36
N ALA A 257 -57.02 68.37 -7.92
CA ALA A 257 -55.88 69.21 -7.56
C ALA A 257 -55.94 69.49 -6.06
N LEU A 258 -54.88 69.12 -5.32
CA LEU A 258 -54.70 69.46 -3.91
C LEU A 258 -54.31 70.93 -3.76
#